data_AF-A0A658KFC3-F1
#
_entry.id   AF-A0A658KFC3-F1
#
_cell.length_a   1.000
_cell.length_b   1.000
_cell.length_c   1.000
_cell.angle_alpha   90.00
_cell.angle_beta   90.00
_cell.angle_gamma   90.00
#
_symmetry.space_group_name_H-M   'P 1'
#
loop_
_entity.id
_entity.type
_entity.pdbx_description
1 polymer ?
#
loop_
_entity_poly.entity_id
_entity_poly.type
_entity_poly.pdbx_seq_one_letter_code
_entity_poly.pdbx_strand_id
1 'polypeptide(L)'
;EMRDLETCRIAIQSSLTGHLVLSTLHTNSAAASITRLLDMGVESYLIASTVNGILAQRLVRRLDPATREAFDAPPELIAEHGLERFTDERPIRLYRPRADAPGGGYRGRSAI
;
A
#
# COMPACT_ATOMS: atom_id res chain seq x y z
N GLU A 1 1.65 -17.66 0.94
CA GLU A 1 0.34 -17.00 1.04
C GLU A 1 -0.51 -17.77 2.03
N MET A 2 -1.09 -17.12 3.03
CA MET A 2 -1.94 -17.75 4.04
C MET A 2 -3.40 -17.61 3.62
N ARG A 3 -3.98 -18.69 3.10
CA ARG A 3 -5.37 -18.71 2.58
C ARG A 3 -6.38 -19.27 3.56
N ASP A 4 -5.91 -20.15 4.45
CA ASP A 4 -6.72 -20.92 5.38
C ASP A 4 -6.08 -20.96 6.78
N LEU A 5 -6.87 -21.42 7.75
CA LEU A 5 -6.44 -21.51 9.15
C LEU A 5 -5.30 -22.50 9.35
N GLU A 6 -5.26 -23.60 8.60
CA GLU A 6 -4.21 -24.61 8.70
C GLU A 6 -2.85 -24.01 8.36
N THR A 7 -2.75 -23.32 7.23
CA THR A 7 -1.54 -22.61 6.77
C THR A 7 -1.13 -21.52 7.76
N CYS A 8 -2.10 -20.76 8.29
CA CYS A 8 -1.83 -19.75 9.33
C CYS A 8 -1.22 -20.39 10.59
N ARG A 9 -1.77 -21.52 11.04
CA ARG A 9 -1.27 -22.22 12.24
C ARG A 9 0.15 -22.71 12.04
N ILE A 10 0.46 -23.30 10.88
CA ILE A 10 1.83 -23.74 10.57
C ILE A 10 2.80 -22.56 10.62
N ALA A 11 2.46 -21.43 9.98
CA ALA A 11 3.28 -20.23 9.97
C ALA A 11 3.54 -19.68 11.39
N ILE A 12 2.50 -19.65 12.24
CA ILE A 12 2.59 -19.20 13.63
C ILE A 12 3.46 -20.14 14.46
N GLN A 13 3.30 -21.47 14.31
CA GLN A 13 4.13 -22.44 15.03
C GLN A 13 5.61 -22.36 14.61
N SER A 14 5.88 -22.19 13.31
CA SER A 14 7.24 -21.93 12.83
C SER A 14 7.82 -20.65 13.43
N SER A 15 7.01 -19.59 13.57
CA SER A 15 7.44 -18.33 14.21
C SER A 15 7.72 -18.50 15.71
N LEU A 16 6.86 -19.20 16.45
CA LEU A 16 7.05 -19.47 17.89
C LEU A 16 8.30 -20.31 18.19
N THR A 17 8.75 -21.11 17.22
CA THR A 17 9.98 -21.91 17.34
C THR A 17 11.24 -21.13 16.95
N GLY A 18 11.13 -19.83 16.70
CA GLY A 18 12.27 -18.94 16.46
C GLY A 18 12.60 -18.68 14.98
N HIS A 19 11.76 -19.13 14.05
CA HIS A 19 11.98 -18.85 12.63
C HIS A 19 11.39 -17.48 12.23
N LEU A 20 12.11 -16.72 11.41
CA LEU A 20 11.53 -15.58 10.72
C LEU A 20 10.64 -16.09 9.58
N VAL A 21 9.33 -15.82 9.67
CA VAL A 21 8.35 -16.26 8.67
C VAL A 21 7.88 -15.05 7.86
N LEU A 22 8.06 -15.12 6.54
CA LEU A 22 7.49 -14.16 5.59
C LEU A 22 6.36 -14.83 4.82
N SER A 23 5.19 -14.21 4.81
CA SER A 23 4.04 -14.69 4.04
C SER A 23 3.18 -13.52 3.59
N THR A 24 2.13 -13.84 2.84
CA THR A 24 1.22 -12.86 2.23
C THR A 24 -0.22 -13.14 2.63
N LEU A 25 -1.01 -12.08 2.75
CA LEU A 25 -2.46 -12.06 2.95
C LEU A 25 -3.08 -11.09 1.94
N HIS A 26 -4.28 -11.40 1.46
CA HIS A 26 -5.02 -10.51 0.56
C HIS A 26 -5.97 -9.62 1.36
N THR A 27 -5.45 -8.49 1.83
CA THR A 27 -6.23 -7.47 2.56
C THR A 27 -6.01 -6.07 1.97
N ASN A 28 -6.93 -5.15 2.29
CA ASN A 28 -6.91 -3.78 1.77
C ASN A 28 -6.04 -2.81 2.60
N SER A 29 -5.57 -3.24 3.77
CA SER A 29 -4.75 -2.44 4.67
C SER A 29 -3.99 -3.33 5.65
N ALA A 30 -2.94 -2.80 6.27
CA ALA A 30 -2.16 -3.53 7.26
C ALA A 30 -3.00 -3.91 8.48
N ALA A 31 -3.84 -3.00 8.97
CA ALA A 31 -4.74 -3.26 10.09
C ALA A 31 -5.78 -4.34 9.77
N ALA A 32 -6.35 -4.35 8.55
CA ALA A 32 -7.33 -5.36 8.14
C ALA A 32 -6.75 -6.78 8.12
N SER A 33 -5.42 -6.94 8.02
CA SER A 33 -4.77 -8.26 8.14
C SER A 33 -4.93 -8.87 9.53
N ILE A 34 -4.98 -8.06 10.59
CA ILE A 34 -5.22 -8.54 11.96
C ILE A 34 -6.64 -9.09 12.07
N THR A 35 -7.64 -8.30 11.64
CA THR A 35 -9.04 -8.74 11.61
C THR A 35 -9.20 -10.01 10.77
N ARG A 36 -8.54 -10.08 9.61
CA ARG A 36 -8.61 -11.26 8.76
C ARG A 36 -8.05 -12.53 9.43
N LEU A 37 -6.95 -12.41 10.20
CA LEU A 37 -6.40 -13.54 10.95
C LEU A 37 -7.37 -14.00 12.05
N LEU A 38 -8.00 -13.06 12.76
CA LEU A 38 -9.05 -13.37 13.75
C LEU A 38 -10.25 -14.06 13.10
N ASP A 39 -10.73 -13.55 11.97
CA ASP A 39 -11.87 -14.13 11.22
C ASP A 39 -11.58 -15.55 10.72
N MET A 40 -10.31 -15.87 10.43
CA MET A 40 -9.90 -17.22 10.06
C MET A 40 -9.81 -18.16 11.27
N GLY A 41 -9.91 -17.66 12.51
CA GLY A 41 -9.85 -18.45 13.74
C GLY A 41 -8.45 -18.52 14.37
N VAL A 42 -7.58 -17.56 14.07
CA VAL A 42 -6.31 -17.41 14.79
C VAL A 42 -6.57 -16.70 16.13
N GLU A 43 -6.08 -17.29 17.22
CA GLU A 43 -6.20 -16.70 18.55
C GLU A 43 -5.45 -15.37 18.65
N SER A 44 -6.08 -14.37 19.28
CA SER A 44 -5.55 -13.01 19.38
C SER A 44 -4.16 -12.94 20.04
N TYR A 45 -3.93 -13.75 21.07
CA TYR A 45 -2.64 -13.81 21.76
C TYR A 45 -1.52 -14.35 20.86
N LEU A 46 -1.83 -15.28 19.94
CA LEU A 46 -0.85 -15.80 18.98
C LEU A 46 -0.42 -14.67 18.03
N ILE A 47 -1.37 -13.94 17.47
CA ILE A 47 -1.10 -12.79 16.60
C ILE A 47 -0.20 -11.78 17.32
N ALA A 48 -0.55 -11.42 18.56
CA ALA A 48 0.23 -10.47 19.36
C ALA A 48 1.65 -10.96 19.68
N SER A 49 1.84 -12.27 19.84
CA SER A 49 3.13 -12.88 20.20
C SER A 49 4.04 -13.18 19.02
N THR A 50 3.50 -13.39 17.81
CA THR A 50 4.29 -13.83 16.65
C THR A 50 4.44 -12.81 15.54
N VAL A 51 3.55 -11.82 15.44
CA VAL A 51 3.58 -10.85 14.34
C VAL A 51 4.51 -9.69 14.67
N ASN A 52 5.65 -9.63 13.98
CA ASN A 52 6.59 -8.51 14.11
C ASN A 52 6.15 -7.25 13.34
N GLY A 53 5.44 -7.43 12.22
CA GLY A 53 5.01 -6.31 11.38
C GLY A 53 4.15 -6.76 10.20
N ILE A 54 3.37 -5.81 9.68
CA ILE A 54 2.50 -6.03 8.52
C ILE A 54 2.73 -4.88 7.53
N LEU A 55 3.07 -5.23 6.29
CA LEU A 55 3.21 -4.28 5.19
C LEU A 55 2.00 -4.41 4.25
N ALA A 56 1.24 -3.32 4.11
CA ALA A 56 0.29 -3.19 3.01
C ALA A 56 0.94 -2.37 1.90
N GLN A 57 0.88 -2.89 0.67
CA GLN A 57 1.54 -2.30 -0.48
C GLN A 57 0.56 -2.14 -1.64
N ARG A 58 0.66 -1.02 -2.36
CA ARG A 58 0.01 -0.83 -3.67
C ARG A 58 1.04 -0.43 -4.72
N LEU A 59 0.73 -0.73 -5.97
CA LEU A 59 1.52 -0.25 -7.11
C LEU A 59 0.76 0.88 -7.81
N VAL A 60 1.38 2.06 -7.86
CA VAL A 60 0.90 3.20 -8.64
C VAL A 60 1.66 3.29 -9.96
N ARG A 61 0.97 3.71 -11.02
CA ARG A 61 1.61 3.97 -12.32
C ARG A 61 2.51 5.20 -12.19
N ARG A 62 3.72 5.14 -12.78
CA ARG A 62 4.62 6.29 -12.85
C ARG A 62 4.34 7.10 -14.11
N LEU A 63 4.21 8.42 -13.98
CA LEU A 63 4.12 9.31 -15.14
C LEU A 63 5.38 9.17 -16.00
N ASP A 64 5.20 9.11 -17.31
CA ASP A 64 6.33 9.11 -18.24
C ASP A 64 6.94 10.53 -18.29
N PRO A 65 8.22 10.71 -17.96
CA PRO A 65 8.87 12.01 -18.02
C PRO A 65 8.80 12.72 -19.39
N ALA A 66 8.67 11.97 -20.50
CA ALA A 66 8.59 12.52 -21.84
C ALA A 66 7.21 13.10 -22.21
N THR A 67 6.15 12.65 -21.52
CA THR A 67 4.76 12.97 -21.85
C THR A 67 3.96 13.54 -20.67
N ARG A 68 4.60 13.82 -19.53
CA ARG A 68 3.97 14.55 -18.42
C ARG A 68 3.97 16.06 -18.68
N GLU A 69 2.91 16.72 -18.23
CA GLU A 69 2.80 18.18 -18.16
C GLU A 69 2.52 18.62 -16.73
N ALA A 70 3.03 19.79 -16.37
CA ALA A 70 2.72 20.43 -15.09
C ALA A 70 1.40 21.20 -15.21
N PHE A 71 0.62 21.23 -14.14
CA PHE A 71 -0.56 22.08 -14.00
C PHE A 71 -0.67 22.61 -12.57
N ASP A 72 -1.29 23.76 -12.42
CA ASP A 72 -1.59 24.33 -11.11
C ASP A 72 -2.75 23.55 -10.48
N ALA A 73 -2.56 23.02 -9.27
CA ALA A 73 -3.57 22.23 -8.59
C ALA A 73 -4.78 23.11 -8.25
N PRO A 74 -6.01 22.69 -8.61
CA PRO A 74 -7.22 23.38 -8.22
C PRO A 74 -7.36 23.48 -6.69
N PRO A 75 -7.94 24.56 -6.13
CA PRO A 75 -8.15 24.71 -4.70
C PRO A 75 -8.89 23.51 -4.06
N GLU A 76 -9.83 22.92 -4.79
CA GLU A 76 -10.62 21.77 -4.33
C GLU A 76 -9.72 20.54 -4.10
N LEU A 77 -8.81 20.27 -5.04
CA LEU A 77 -7.87 19.15 -4.96
C LEU A 77 -6.82 19.36 -3.85
N ILE A 78 -6.39 20.61 -3.67
CA ILE A 78 -5.47 20.99 -2.58
C ILE A 78 -6.14 20.74 -1.23
N ALA A 79 -7.40 21.14 -1.06
CA ALA A 79 -8.15 20.98 0.18
C ALA A 79 -8.46 19.49 0.46
N GLU A 80 -8.95 18.75 -0.54
CA GLU A 80 -9.32 17.33 -0.41
C GLU A 80 -8.14 16.46 0.06
N HIS A 81 -6.97 16.68 -0.53
CA HIS A 81 -5.77 15.90 -0.19
C HIS A 81 -4.85 16.60 0.81
N GLY A 82 -5.22 17.80 1.27
CA GLY A 82 -4.45 18.61 2.21
C GLY A 82 -3.01 18.85 1.76
N LEU A 83 -2.81 19.21 0.48
CA LEU A 83 -1.49 19.25 -0.17
C LEU A 83 -0.54 20.29 0.42
N GLU A 84 -1.07 21.33 1.07
CA GLU A 84 -0.29 22.39 1.70
C GLU A 84 0.67 21.88 2.78
N ARG A 85 0.37 20.73 3.39
CA ARG A 85 1.23 20.11 4.42
C ARG A 85 2.50 19.48 3.86
N PHE A 86 2.59 19.31 2.55
CA PHE A 86 3.67 18.58 1.88
C PHE A 86 4.61 19.47 1.07
N THR A 87 4.28 20.75 0.85
CA THR A 87 5.12 21.68 0.07
C THR A 87 4.81 23.15 0.37
N ASP A 88 5.85 23.97 0.37
CA ASP A 88 5.77 25.43 0.47
C ASP A 88 5.63 26.13 -0.91
N GLU A 89 5.68 25.38 -2.02
CA GLU A 89 5.57 25.93 -3.38
C GLU A 89 4.20 26.57 -3.64
N ARG A 90 4.17 27.76 -4.24
CA ARG A 90 2.94 28.48 -4.63
C ARG A 90 3.05 29.07 -6.05
N PRO A 91 2.12 28.76 -6.98
CA PRO A 91 1.01 27.80 -6.84
C PRO A 91 1.51 26.36 -6.66
N ILE A 92 0.73 25.52 -5.97
CA ILE A 92 1.08 24.09 -5.83
C ILE A 92 0.96 23.44 -7.21
N ARG A 93 2.08 22.93 -7.73
CA ARG A 93 2.12 22.27 -9.04
C ARG A 93 2.04 20.76 -8.91
N LEU A 94 1.18 20.17 -9.74
CA LEU A 94 1.08 18.72 -9.92
C LEU A 94 1.40 18.36 -11.36
N TYR A 95 1.59 17.06 -11.61
CA TYR A 95 1.85 16.54 -12.95
C TYR A 95 0.75 15.58 -13.38
N ARG A 96 0.43 15.61 -14.67
CA ARG A 96 -0.51 14.69 -15.31
C ARG A 96 0.00 14.27 -16.70
N PRO A 97 -0.53 13.20 -17.30
CA PRO A 97 -0.28 12.91 -18.71
C PRO A 97 -0.79 14.04 -19.60
N ARG A 98 -0.05 14.37 -20.66
CA ARG A 98 -0.62 15.19 -21.76
C ARG A 98 -1.82 14.47 -22.38
N ALA A 99 -2.76 15.22 -22.93
CA ALA A 99 -3.97 14.68 -23.55
C ALA A 99 -3.68 13.74 -24.75
N ASP A 100 -2.58 13.97 -25.45
CA ASP A 100 -2.14 13.21 -26.62
C ASP A 100 -1.11 12.10 -26.30
N ALA A 101 -0.88 11.82 -25.01
CA ALA A 101 0.18 10.91 -24.59
C ALA A 101 -0.12 9.45 -24.96
N PRO A 102 0.75 8.77 -25.74
CA PRO A 102 0.58 7.36 -26.06
C PRO A 102 0.61 6.50 -24.79
N GLY A 103 -0.20 5.43 -24.76
CA GLY A 103 -0.29 4.55 -23.60
C GLY A 103 -0.81 5.21 -22.32
N GLY A 104 -1.50 6.35 -22.45
CA GLY A 104 -2.04 7.13 -21.33
C GLY A 104 -0.99 7.93 -20.56
N GLY A 105 0.26 8.03 -21.06
CA GLY A 105 1.35 8.83 -20.49
C GLY A 105 1.97 8.28 -19.19
N TYR A 106 1.93 6.97 -19.00
CA TYR A 106 2.59 6.30 -17.87
C TYR A 106 3.62 5.28 -18.35
N ARG A 107 4.79 5.24 -17.69
CA ARG A 107 5.85 4.27 -17.96
C ARG A 107 6.40 3.67 -16.67
N GLY A 108 6.09 2.39 -16.43
CA GLY A 108 6.48 1.69 -15.21
C GLY A 108 5.57 1.97 -14.01
N ARG A 109 5.94 1.41 -12.85
CA ARG A 109 5.16 1.47 -11.60
C ARG A 109 6.06 1.73 -10.40
N SER A 110 5.53 2.33 -9.35
CA SER A 110 6.20 2.52 -8.05
C SER A 110 5.37 1.89 -6.94
N ALA A 111 6.01 1.41 -5.88
CA ALA A 111 5.32 0.95 -4.68
C ALA A 111 5.04 2.13 -3.74
N ILE A 112 3.89 2.07 -3.07
CA ILE A 112 3.51 2.87 -1.91
C ILE A 112 2.93 1.96 -0.83
#